data_AF-A0A7V2PNU5-F1
#
_entry.id   AF-A0A7V2PNU5-F1
#
_cell.length_a   1.000
_cell.length_b   1.000
_cell.length_c   1.000
_cell.angle_alpha   90.00
_cell.angle_beta   90.00
_cell.angle_gamma   90.00
#
_symmetry.space_group_name_H-M   'P 1'
#
loop_
_entity.id
_entity.type
_entity.pdbx_description
1 polymer ?
#
loop_
_entity_poly.entity_id
_entity_poly.type
_entity_poly.pdbx_seq_one_letter_code
_entity_poly.pdbx_strand_id
1 'polypeptide(L)'
;MGTEVARRKPFSFFRALLSLMVPGLGQAVAGAYSRGLFAFLGVVVMGGLTVYTAAQRPRYPDYGFSFKTTLVFLGETAALWIFLLALFSLARRYVLRDEFVRTFSGVLFALLGVVAFGGSVGPMLSMTIPADMVRQIYGFTALAGAAVTSAIWLWAIFDAGGLDPQEPGPVTPFLLLIIVGVLILGSRLTQIDLPKAIREYRDTEKVLSSIFWPWQAAFDYEASALEATAKLEAPCVDEQAAPPVNQPKEGEPWIVVTPTCGELSTRDTKGHLTYGTLLTIKGGGFKPGLPVKLEWEDPIGNRFTPRGVGDTEIPVGD
;
A
#
# COMPACT_ATOMS: atom_id res chain seq x y z
N MET A 1 -6.89 14.13 -54.02
CA MET A 1 -6.64 14.06 -52.57
C MET A 1 -5.15 14.25 -52.37
N GLY A 2 -4.73 15.50 -52.10
CA GLY A 2 -3.33 15.82 -51.90
C GLY A 2 -2.87 15.25 -50.56
N THR A 3 -1.86 14.38 -50.57
CA THR A 3 -1.15 13.97 -49.37
C THR A 3 -0.36 15.17 -48.87
N GLU A 4 -0.88 15.85 -47.87
CA GLU A 4 -0.13 16.88 -47.15
C GLU A 4 1.04 16.17 -46.47
N VAL A 5 2.22 16.25 -47.10
CA VAL A 5 3.44 15.67 -46.56
C VAL A 5 3.73 16.40 -45.25
N ALA A 6 3.42 15.76 -44.12
CA ALA A 6 3.65 16.28 -42.79
C ALA A 6 5.10 16.75 -42.67
N ARG A 7 5.28 18.07 -42.71
CA ARG A 7 6.59 18.71 -42.72
C ARG A 7 7.19 18.50 -41.32
N ARG A 8 8.07 17.50 -41.18
CA ARG A 8 8.77 17.25 -39.90
C ARG A 8 9.45 18.54 -39.45
N LYS A 9 9.05 19.06 -38.29
CA LYS A 9 9.69 20.22 -37.68
C LYS A 9 11.17 19.88 -37.36
N PRO A 10 12.10 20.83 -37.54
CA PRO A 10 13.51 20.58 -37.31
C PRO A 10 13.80 20.35 -35.83
N PHE A 11 14.70 19.42 -35.54
CA PHE A 11 15.15 19.12 -34.18
C PHE A 11 15.87 20.33 -33.58
N SER A 12 15.43 20.77 -32.39
CA SER A 12 16.03 21.89 -31.68
C SER A 12 17.14 21.41 -30.74
N PHE A 13 18.39 21.59 -31.15
CA PHE A 13 19.54 21.22 -30.33
C PHE A 13 19.58 21.98 -28.99
N PHE A 14 19.18 23.26 -28.98
CA PHE A 14 19.15 24.07 -27.76
C PHE A 14 18.23 23.47 -26.69
N ARG A 15 17.02 23.03 -27.07
CA ARG A 15 16.08 22.39 -26.13
C ARG A 15 16.63 21.07 -25.59
N ALA A 16 17.23 20.25 -26.47
CA ALA A 16 17.87 19.01 -26.06
C ALA A 16 19.01 19.27 -25.07
N LEU A 17 19.85 20.28 -25.31
CA LEU A 17 20.95 20.66 -24.43
C LEU A 17 20.45 21.12 -23.05
N LEU A 18 19.37 21.89 -22.99
CA LEU A 18 18.77 22.28 -21.73
C LEU A 18 18.26 21.08 -20.93
N SER A 19 17.59 20.13 -21.58
CA SER A 19 17.14 18.89 -20.94
C SER A 19 18.28 17.93 -20.56
N LEU A 20 19.43 18.05 -21.21
CA LEU A 20 20.66 17.35 -20.80
C LEU A 20 21.19 17.94 -19.50
N MET A 21 21.20 19.28 -19.33
CA MET A 21 21.69 19.89 -18.09
C MET A 21 20.72 19.67 -16.92
N VAL A 22 19.43 19.88 -17.16
CA VAL A 22 18.37 19.71 -16.16
C VAL A 22 17.23 18.93 -16.82
N PRO A 23 16.94 17.69 -16.38
CA PRO A 23 15.88 16.89 -16.97
C PRO A 23 14.57 17.67 -17.03
N GLY A 24 13.93 17.74 -18.21
CA GLY A 24 12.66 18.43 -18.39
C GLY A 24 12.73 19.93 -18.69
N LEU A 25 13.90 20.57 -18.57
CA LEU A 25 14.03 22.03 -18.76
C LEU A 25 13.77 22.45 -20.22
N GLY A 26 14.22 21.68 -21.19
CA GLY A 26 13.96 21.95 -22.60
C GLY A 26 12.48 21.87 -22.97
N GLN A 27 11.72 20.97 -22.33
CA GLN A 27 10.26 20.90 -22.47
C GLN A 27 9.58 22.13 -21.86
N ALA A 28 10.04 22.59 -20.69
CA ALA A 28 9.51 23.78 -20.03
C ALA A 28 9.75 25.04 -20.88
N VAL A 29 10.95 25.21 -21.43
CA VAL A 29 11.27 26.34 -22.35
C VAL A 29 10.46 26.27 -23.64
N ALA A 30 10.07 25.08 -24.07
CA ALA A 30 9.19 24.90 -25.22
C ALA A 30 7.69 25.10 -24.92
N GLY A 31 7.32 25.47 -23.69
CA GLY A 31 5.94 25.71 -23.25
C GLY A 31 5.21 24.48 -22.72
N ALA A 32 5.82 23.30 -22.75
CA ALA A 32 5.23 22.06 -22.23
C ALA A 32 5.66 21.78 -20.78
N TYR A 33 5.24 22.66 -19.87
CA TYR A 33 5.63 22.61 -18.45
C TYR A 33 5.28 21.28 -17.77
N SER A 34 4.11 20.70 -18.06
CA SER A 34 3.71 19.42 -17.48
C SER A 34 4.66 18.29 -17.90
N ARG A 35 5.01 18.19 -19.18
CA ARG A 35 5.99 17.21 -19.68
C ARG A 35 7.35 17.41 -19.03
N GLY A 36 7.81 18.65 -18.94
CA GLY A 36 9.07 18.99 -18.29
C GLY A 36 9.08 18.57 -16.81
N LEU A 37 8.02 18.90 -16.08
CA LEU A 37 7.86 18.53 -14.68
C LEU A 37 7.86 17.00 -14.48
N PHE A 38 7.13 16.24 -15.31
CA PHE A 38 7.12 14.77 -15.20
C PHE A 38 8.46 14.14 -15.57
N ALA A 39 9.17 14.67 -16.55
CA ALA A 39 10.53 14.23 -16.87
C ALA A 39 11.49 14.49 -15.69
N PHE A 40 11.42 15.68 -15.10
CA PHE A 40 12.20 16.04 -13.92
C PHE A 40 11.89 15.15 -12.72
N LEU A 41 10.62 15.06 -12.34
CA LEU A 41 10.16 14.22 -11.23
C LEU A 41 10.52 12.76 -11.47
N GLY A 42 10.43 12.27 -12.71
CA GLY A 42 10.81 10.91 -13.03
C GLY A 42 12.27 10.62 -12.75
N VAL A 43 13.18 11.50 -13.17
CA VAL A 43 14.62 11.33 -12.89
C VAL A 43 14.91 11.47 -11.40
N VAL A 44 14.30 12.44 -10.70
CA VAL A 44 14.53 12.67 -9.27
C VAL A 44 13.99 11.50 -8.42
N VAL A 45 12.75 11.07 -8.66
CA VAL A 45 12.12 9.98 -7.90
C VAL A 45 12.84 8.67 -8.19
N MET A 46 13.09 8.33 -9.45
CA MET A 46 13.77 7.08 -9.79
C MET A 46 15.22 7.06 -9.31
N GLY A 47 15.96 8.16 -9.48
CA GLY A 47 17.33 8.27 -8.99
C GLY A 47 17.39 8.18 -7.46
N GLY A 48 16.55 8.94 -6.75
CA GLY A 48 16.49 8.94 -5.29
C GLY A 48 16.09 7.59 -4.71
N LEU A 49 15.06 6.95 -5.28
CA LEU A 49 14.62 5.63 -4.85
C LEU A 49 15.70 4.57 -5.13
N THR A 50 16.40 4.66 -6.27
CA THR A 50 17.52 3.78 -6.59
C THR A 50 18.64 3.90 -5.55
N VAL A 51 19.07 5.12 -5.23
CA VAL A 51 20.12 5.36 -4.22
C VAL A 51 19.69 4.85 -2.85
N TYR A 52 18.45 5.15 -2.45
CA TYR A 52 17.89 4.69 -1.19
C TYR A 52 17.84 3.16 -1.13
N THR A 53 17.24 2.51 -2.12
CA THR A 53 17.14 1.03 -2.17
C THR A 53 18.50 0.34 -2.19
N ALA A 54 19.46 0.90 -2.92
CA ALA A 54 20.83 0.38 -3.02
C ALA A 54 21.54 0.37 -1.66
N ALA A 55 21.31 1.39 -0.83
CA ALA A 55 21.95 1.59 0.46
C ALA A 55 21.40 0.71 1.60
N GLN A 56 20.21 0.12 1.46
CA GLN A 56 19.50 -0.57 2.55
C GLN A 56 20.05 -1.97 2.90
N ARG A 57 21.13 -2.43 2.25
CA ARG A 57 21.68 -3.78 2.50
C ARG A 57 22.40 -3.93 3.85
N PRO A 58 23.27 -2.98 4.27
CA PRO A 58 23.92 -3.01 5.58
C PRO A 58 23.04 -2.45 6.70
N ARG A 59 23.33 -2.86 7.94
CA ARG A 59 22.69 -2.34 9.17
C ARG A 59 22.88 -0.82 9.34
N TYR A 60 23.97 -0.29 8.81
CA TYR A 60 24.24 1.15 8.72
C TYR A 60 24.42 1.52 7.24
N PRO A 61 23.42 2.15 6.60
CA PRO A 61 23.47 2.49 5.19
C PRO A 61 24.52 3.56 4.90
N ASP A 62 25.47 3.26 4.02
CA ASP A 62 26.38 4.25 3.44
C ASP A 62 25.74 4.83 2.15
N TYR A 63 25.00 5.93 2.34
CA TYR A 63 24.36 6.65 1.24
C TYR A 63 25.38 7.34 0.34
N GLY A 64 26.56 7.71 0.84
CA GLY A 64 27.60 8.37 0.05
C GLY A 64 28.19 7.41 -0.98
N PHE A 65 28.55 6.20 -0.52
CA PHE A 65 29.00 5.12 -1.41
C PHE A 65 27.91 4.74 -2.41
N SER A 66 26.67 4.54 -1.96
CA SER A 66 25.54 4.18 -2.82
C SER A 66 25.22 5.24 -3.88
N PHE A 67 25.28 6.52 -3.52
CA PHE A 67 25.11 7.63 -4.45
C PHE A 67 26.20 7.64 -5.52
N LYS A 68 27.47 7.55 -5.11
CA LYS A 68 28.61 7.53 -6.05
C LYS A 68 28.53 6.34 -7.01
N THR A 69 28.25 5.13 -6.49
CA THR A 69 28.08 3.93 -7.30
C THR A 69 26.92 4.08 -8.29
N THR A 70 25.80 4.65 -7.85
CA THR A 70 24.63 4.89 -8.73
C THR A 70 24.96 5.89 -9.83
N LEU A 71 25.73 6.95 -9.56
CA LEU A 71 26.16 7.90 -10.59
C LEU A 71 27.08 7.26 -11.64
N VAL A 72 28.01 6.39 -11.22
CA VAL A 72 28.87 5.65 -12.18
C VAL A 72 28.00 4.76 -13.06
N PHE A 73 27.10 3.96 -12.47
CA PHE A 73 26.17 3.14 -13.25
C PHE A 73 25.25 3.97 -14.15
N LEU A 74 24.82 5.16 -13.72
CA LEU A 74 24.02 6.06 -14.55
C LEU A 74 24.80 6.46 -15.81
N GLY A 75 26.08 6.79 -15.66
CA GLY A 75 26.97 7.12 -16.77
C GLY A 75 27.23 5.93 -17.71
N GLU A 76 27.58 4.77 -17.16
CA GLU A 76 27.83 3.55 -17.93
C GLU A 76 26.59 3.11 -18.72
N THR A 77 25.42 3.12 -18.09
CA THR A 77 24.16 2.75 -18.74
C THR A 77 23.71 3.78 -19.76
N ALA A 78 23.91 5.08 -19.51
CA ALA A 78 23.66 6.11 -20.50
C ALA A 78 24.57 5.94 -21.74
N ALA A 79 25.86 5.64 -21.54
CA ALA A 79 26.80 5.38 -22.62
C ALA A 79 26.38 4.14 -23.44
N LEU A 80 25.96 3.06 -22.76
CA LEU A 80 25.43 1.87 -23.42
C LEU A 80 24.18 2.19 -24.27
N TRP A 81 23.23 2.96 -23.73
CA TRP A 81 22.04 3.38 -24.46
C TRP A 81 22.39 4.21 -25.70
N ILE A 82 23.29 5.17 -25.57
CA ILE A 82 23.75 5.99 -26.71
C ILE A 82 24.42 5.12 -27.77
N PHE A 83 25.29 4.20 -27.37
CA PHE A 83 25.96 3.28 -28.27
C PHE A 83 24.96 2.40 -29.03
N LEU A 84 24.01 1.80 -28.31
CA LEU A 84 22.95 0.99 -28.92
C LEU A 84 22.11 1.83 -29.90
N LEU A 85 21.68 3.04 -29.51
CA LEU A 85 20.90 3.93 -30.37
C LEU A 85 21.68 4.34 -31.63
N ALA A 86 22.99 4.57 -31.52
CA ALA A 86 23.86 4.85 -32.66
C ALA A 86 23.94 3.65 -33.62
N LEU A 87 24.12 2.44 -33.09
CA LEU A 87 24.07 1.21 -33.88
C LEU A 87 22.72 1.02 -34.58
N PHE A 88 21.61 1.26 -33.86
CA PHE A 88 20.28 1.18 -34.45
C PHE A 88 20.06 2.20 -35.55
N SER A 89 20.52 3.44 -35.34
CA SER A 89 20.46 4.51 -36.34
C SER A 89 21.24 4.14 -37.60
N LEU A 90 22.43 3.58 -37.45
CA LEU A 90 23.24 3.07 -38.57
C LEU A 90 22.54 1.90 -39.29
N ALA A 91 22.05 0.90 -38.54
CA ALA A 91 21.32 -0.23 -39.11
C ALA A 91 20.09 0.23 -39.89
N ARG A 92 19.34 1.19 -39.35
CA ARG A 92 18.18 1.81 -40.01
C ARG A 92 18.57 2.54 -41.29
N ARG A 93 19.72 3.22 -41.29
CA ARG A 93 20.20 3.99 -42.45
C ARG A 93 20.72 3.09 -43.58
N TYR A 94 21.41 2.02 -43.25
CA TYR A 94 22.16 1.23 -44.24
C TYR A 94 21.55 -0.13 -44.57
N VAL A 95 20.94 -0.81 -43.60
CA VAL A 95 20.48 -2.20 -43.74
C VAL A 95 18.97 -2.27 -43.97
N LEU A 96 18.19 -1.53 -43.18
CA LEU A 96 16.74 -1.71 -43.07
C LEU A 96 15.98 -0.77 -44.03
N ARG A 97 16.01 -1.10 -45.33
CA ARG A 97 15.33 -0.30 -46.37
C ARG A 97 13.81 -0.50 -46.35
N ASP A 98 13.34 -1.70 -46.07
CA ASP A 98 11.93 -2.10 -46.12
C ASP A 98 11.13 -1.65 -44.87
N GLU A 99 9.87 -1.27 -45.05
CA GLU A 99 9.02 -0.68 -44.01
C GLU A 99 8.58 -1.72 -42.96
N PHE A 100 8.25 -2.95 -43.40
CA PHE A 100 7.96 -4.06 -42.49
C PHE A 100 9.16 -4.38 -41.59
N VAL A 101 10.35 -4.41 -42.20
CA VAL A 101 11.62 -4.68 -41.53
C VAL A 101 11.98 -3.58 -40.52
N ARG A 102 11.54 -2.33 -40.72
CA ARG A 102 11.77 -1.21 -39.77
C ARG A 102 10.96 -1.33 -38.48
N THR A 103 9.75 -1.88 -38.53
CA THR A 103 8.94 -2.06 -37.32
C THR A 103 9.46 -3.25 -36.52
N PHE A 104 9.75 -4.36 -37.20
CA PHE A 104 10.32 -5.55 -36.56
C PHE A 104 11.71 -5.29 -35.97
N SER A 105 12.52 -4.48 -36.64
CA SER A 105 13.85 -4.11 -36.14
C SER A 105 13.81 -3.29 -34.85
N GLY A 106 12.77 -2.46 -34.64
CA GLY A 106 12.62 -1.70 -33.41
C GLY A 106 12.38 -2.60 -32.19
N VAL A 107 11.51 -3.59 -32.33
CA VAL A 107 11.26 -4.60 -31.28
C VAL A 107 12.50 -5.45 -31.05
N LEU A 108 13.13 -5.93 -32.13
CA LEU A 108 14.37 -6.71 -32.03
C LEU A 108 15.49 -5.91 -31.36
N PHE A 109 15.62 -4.63 -31.66
CA PHE A 109 16.60 -3.75 -31.05
C PHE A 109 16.32 -3.53 -29.56
N ALA A 110 15.06 -3.35 -29.17
CA ALA A 110 14.70 -3.26 -27.75
C ALA A 110 15.06 -4.56 -27.00
N LEU A 111 14.75 -5.73 -27.59
CA LEU A 111 15.13 -7.03 -27.02
C LEU A 111 16.65 -7.20 -26.91
N LEU A 112 17.39 -6.85 -27.97
CA LEU A 112 18.86 -6.88 -27.97
C LEU A 112 19.43 -5.89 -26.95
N GLY A 113 18.80 -4.75 -26.73
CA GLY A 113 19.19 -3.80 -25.68
C GLY A 113 19.01 -4.40 -24.28
N VAL A 114 17.89 -5.09 -24.03
CA VAL A 114 17.67 -5.82 -22.77
C VAL A 114 18.70 -6.92 -22.57
N VAL A 115 19.01 -7.69 -23.62
CA VAL A 115 20.04 -8.75 -23.58
C VAL A 115 21.43 -8.16 -23.35
N ALA A 116 21.79 -7.10 -24.08
CA ALA A 116 23.08 -6.42 -23.93
C ALA A 116 23.26 -5.87 -22.52
N PHE A 117 22.20 -5.26 -21.96
CA PHE A 117 22.18 -4.82 -20.58
C PHE A 117 22.33 -5.98 -19.60
N GLY A 118 21.57 -7.07 -19.79
CA GLY A 118 21.67 -8.27 -18.96
C GLY A 118 23.07 -8.89 -18.97
N GLY A 119 23.71 -8.92 -20.14
CA GLY A 119 25.09 -9.40 -20.31
C GLY A 119 26.15 -8.46 -19.73
N SER A 120 25.89 -7.15 -19.68
CA SER A 120 26.83 -6.16 -19.14
C SER A 120 26.79 -6.03 -17.62
N VAL A 121 25.78 -6.61 -16.93
CA VAL A 121 25.63 -6.53 -15.48
C VAL A 121 26.88 -6.99 -14.73
N GLY A 122 27.37 -8.20 -15.03
CA GLY A 122 28.54 -8.77 -14.35
C GLY A 122 29.79 -7.89 -14.49
N PRO A 123 30.21 -7.57 -15.72
CA PRO A 123 31.34 -6.68 -15.98
C PRO A 123 31.20 -5.31 -15.30
N MET A 124 30.05 -4.64 -15.43
CA MET A 124 29.81 -3.31 -14.83
C MET A 124 29.92 -3.35 -13.30
N LEU A 125 29.33 -4.37 -12.66
CA LEU A 125 29.45 -4.56 -11.22
C LEU A 125 30.91 -4.76 -10.80
N SER A 126 31.67 -5.60 -11.52
CA SER A 126 33.07 -5.89 -11.17
C SER A 126 34.04 -4.73 -11.40
N MET A 127 33.74 -3.84 -12.36
CA MET A 127 34.57 -2.67 -12.65
C MET A 127 34.28 -1.51 -11.70
N THR A 128 33.02 -1.36 -11.27
CA THR A 128 32.59 -0.23 -10.44
C THR A 128 32.74 -0.49 -8.95
N ILE A 129 32.46 -1.71 -8.49
CA ILE A 129 32.38 -2.04 -7.06
C ILE A 129 33.58 -2.92 -6.66
N PRO A 130 34.42 -2.48 -5.69
CA PRO A 130 35.48 -3.30 -5.12
C PRO A 130 34.93 -4.62 -4.57
N ALA A 131 35.66 -5.72 -4.74
CA ALA A 131 35.20 -7.07 -4.39
C ALA A 131 34.78 -7.22 -2.91
N ASP A 132 35.44 -6.49 -2.01
CA ASP A 132 35.14 -6.41 -0.57
C ASP A 132 33.86 -5.62 -0.26
N MET A 133 33.46 -4.70 -1.15
CA MET A 133 32.28 -3.85 -1.01
C MET A 133 31.03 -4.37 -1.71
N VAL A 134 31.13 -5.43 -2.53
CA VAL A 134 29.97 -6.03 -3.25
C VAL A 134 28.85 -6.46 -2.30
N ARG A 135 29.17 -6.80 -1.05
CA ARG A 135 28.18 -7.17 -0.02
C ARG A 135 27.47 -5.98 0.62
N GLN A 136 27.98 -4.76 0.45
CA GLN A 136 27.47 -3.55 1.11
C GLN A 136 26.37 -2.84 0.33
N ILE A 137 26.14 -3.20 -0.93
CA ILE A 137 25.09 -2.59 -1.77
C ILE A 137 24.28 -3.67 -2.46
N TYR A 138 22.99 -3.41 -2.73
CA TYR A 138 22.23 -4.16 -3.72
C TYR A 138 22.67 -3.78 -5.15
N GLY A 139 23.84 -4.28 -5.58
CA GLY A 139 24.49 -3.83 -6.82
C GLY A 139 23.59 -3.97 -8.06
N PHE A 140 22.86 -5.08 -8.17
CA PHE A 140 21.90 -5.28 -9.25
C PHE A 140 20.76 -4.24 -9.23
N THR A 141 20.20 -3.92 -8.05
CA THR A 141 19.16 -2.92 -7.90
C THR A 141 19.68 -1.52 -8.27
N ALA A 142 20.89 -1.18 -7.82
CA ALA A 142 21.54 0.08 -8.16
C ALA A 142 21.73 0.21 -9.68
N LEU A 143 22.23 -0.84 -10.34
CA LEU A 143 22.44 -0.84 -11.78
C LEU A 143 21.13 -0.78 -12.56
N ALA A 144 20.13 -1.58 -12.19
CA ALA A 144 18.82 -1.60 -12.85
C ALA A 144 18.09 -0.26 -12.70
N GLY A 145 18.10 0.32 -11.50
CA GLY A 145 17.53 1.63 -11.24
C GLY A 145 18.25 2.74 -12.00
N ALA A 146 19.59 2.68 -12.08
CA ALA A 146 20.37 3.59 -12.90
C ALA A 146 20.06 3.47 -14.39
N ALA A 147 19.87 2.25 -14.91
CA ALA A 147 19.53 2.01 -16.31
C ALA A 147 18.15 2.58 -16.71
N VAL A 148 17.16 2.46 -15.82
CA VAL A 148 15.83 3.06 -16.03
C VAL A 148 15.92 4.59 -15.95
N THR A 149 16.66 5.11 -14.96
CA THR A 149 16.86 6.55 -14.79
C THR A 149 17.56 7.16 -16.01
N SER A 150 18.61 6.52 -16.53
CA SER A 150 19.30 6.97 -17.74
C SER A 150 18.42 6.87 -18.99
N ALA A 151 17.59 5.84 -19.11
CA ALA A 151 16.62 5.72 -20.20
C ALA A 151 15.58 6.86 -20.17
N ILE A 152 14.99 7.16 -19.00
CA ILE A 152 14.05 8.28 -18.82
C ILE A 152 14.73 9.60 -19.15
N TRP A 153 15.97 9.80 -18.69
CA TRP A 153 16.72 11.03 -18.91
C TRP A 153 17.08 11.24 -20.38
N LEU A 154 17.62 10.21 -21.06
CA LEU A 154 17.91 10.26 -22.49
C LEU A 154 16.64 10.48 -23.31
N TRP A 155 15.54 9.83 -22.93
CA TRP A 155 14.26 10.10 -23.58
C TRP A 155 13.84 11.56 -23.40
N ALA A 156 13.94 12.12 -22.19
CA ALA A 156 13.62 13.52 -21.94
C ALA A 156 14.46 14.48 -22.81
N ILE A 157 15.73 14.15 -23.10
CA ILE A 157 16.59 14.92 -24.00
C ILE A 157 16.06 14.88 -25.44
N PHE A 158 15.80 13.68 -25.97
CA PHE A 158 15.28 13.51 -27.33
C PHE A 158 13.89 14.13 -27.51
N ASP A 159 13.03 13.95 -26.51
CA ASP A 159 11.68 14.51 -26.48
C ASP A 159 11.72 16.04 -26.55
N ALA A 160 12.57 16.69 -25.76
CA ALA A 160 12.72 18.15 -25.77
C ALA A 160 13.15 18.70 -27.13
N GLY A 161 14.09 18.03 -27.79
CA GLY A 161 14.58 18.46 -29.10
C GLY A 161 13.57 18.25 -30.23
N GLY A 162 12.69 17.25 -30.12
CA GLY A 162 11.64 16.95 -31.11
C GLY A 162 10.28 17.58 -30.82
N LEU A 163 10.10 18.24 -29.67
CA LEU A 163 8.80 18.70 -29.20
C LEU A 163 8.17 19.76 -30.12
N ASP A 164 6.90 19.55 -30.45
CA ASP A 164 6.05 20.57 -31.04
C ASP A 164 5.35 21.42 -29.95
N PRO A 165 5.63 22.73 -29.85
CA PRO A 165 4.97 23.61 -28.89
C PRO A 165 3.45 23.72 -29.08
N GLN A 166 2.94 23.48 -30.29
CA GLN A 166 1.51 23.61 -30.61
C GLN A 166 0.72 22.36 -30.22
N GLU A 167 1.37 21.19 -30.23
CA GLU A 167 0.76 19.91 -29.89
C GLU A 167 1.69 19.15 -28.92
N PRO A 168 1.76 19.59 -27.66
CA PRO A 168 2.53 18.86 -26.66
C PRO A 168 1.91 17.47 -26.49
N GLY A 169 2.67 16.43 -26.81
CA GLY A 169 2.19 15.05 -26.71
C GLY A 169 1.76 14.66 -25.28
N PRO A 170 1.29 13.41 -25.08
CA PRO A 170 0.83 12.95 -23.76
C PRO A 170 1.96 12.76 -22.76
N VAL A 171 1.72 13.11 -21.49
CA VAL A 171 2.63 12.85 -20.34
C VAL A 171 2.57 11.40 -19.85
N THR A 172 1.56 10.66 -20.29
CA THR A 172 1.25 9.28 -19.88
C THR A 172 2.45 8.35 -19.82
N PRO A 173 3.39 8.33 -20.78
CA PRO A 173 4.44 7.33 -20.71
C PRO A 173 5.51 7.65 -19.65
N PHE A 174 5.78 8.93 -19.35
CA PHE A 174 6.64 9.28 -18.20
C PHE A 174 6.00 8.80 -16.91
N LEU A 175 4.70 9.06 -16.74
CA LEU A 175 3.95 8.62 -15.57
C LEU A 175 3.95 7.09 -15.42
N LEU A 176 3.73 6.35 -16.51
CA LEU A 176 3.79 4.88 -16.49
C LEU A 176 5.17 4.35 -16.10
N LEU A 177 6.25 4.92 -16.65
CA LEU A 177 7.61 4.52 -16.28
C LEU A 177 7.91 4.79 -14.81
N ILE A 178 7.45 5.93 -14.28
CA ILE A 178 7.59 6.27 -12.85
C ILE A 178 6.82 5.26 -12.00
N ILE A 179 5.54 5.00 -12.30
CA ILE A 179 4.71 4.07 -11.53
C ILE A 179 5.32 2.66 -11.55
N VAL A 180 5.67 2.15 -12.74
CA VAL A 180 6.28 0.82 -12.87
C VAL A 180 7.61 0.78 -12.13
N GLY A 181 8.45 1.80 -12.26
CA GLY A 181 9.73 1.89 -11.56
C GLY A 181 9.59 1.92 -10.04
N VAL A 182 8.65 2.70 -9.51
CA VAL A 182 8.33 2.77 -8.08
C VAL A 182 7.78 1.43 -7.57
N LEU A 183 6.92 0.74 -8.33
CA LEU A 183 6.41 -0.57 -7.93
C LEU A 183 7.53 -1.63 -7.92
N ILE A 184 8.39 -1.65 -8.94
CA ILE A 184 9.51 -2.60 -9.02
C ILE A 184 10.51 -2.32 -7.90
N LEU A 185 10.97 -1.08 -7.72
CA LEU A 185 11.94 -0.75 -6.67
C LEU A 185 11.32 -0.83 -5.27
N GLY A 186 10.09 -0.36 -5.12
CA GLY A 186 9.33 -0.38 -3.87
C GLY A 186 9.09 -1.79 -3.37
N SER A 187 8.77 -2.74 -4.25
CA SER A 187 8.62 -4.14 -3.86
C SER A 187 9.90 -4.76 -3.29
N ARG A 188 11.07 -4.33 -3.76
CA ARG A 188 12.35 -4.76 -3.20
C ARG A 188 12.58 -4.20 -1.80
N LEU A 189 12.11 -2.98 -1.53
CA LEU A 189 12.18 -2.37 -0.19
C LEU A 189 11.23 -3.05 0.79
N THR A 190 9.97 -3.24 0.39
CA THR A 190 8.92 -3.79 1.25
C THR A 190 8.94 -5.32 1.31
N GLN A 191 9.87 -5.95 0.58
CA GLN A 191 9.99 -7.41 0.44
C GLN A 191 8.67 -8.07 -0.02
N ILE A 192 7.86 -7.32 -0.77
CA ILE A 192 6.59 -7.82 -1.30
C ILE A 192 6.90 -8.78 -2.44
N ASP A 193 6.44 -10.02 -2.31
CA ASP A 193 6.42 -10.99 -3.40
C ASP A 193 5.32 -10.59 -4.40
N LEU A 194 5.70 -9.87 -5.46
CA LEU A 194 4.77 -9.42 -6.51
C LEU A 194 3.99 -10.57 -7.16
N PRO A 195 4.65 -11.64 -7.63
CA PRO A 195 3.95 -12.80 -8.17
C PRO A 195 2.88 -13.33 -7.23
N LYS A 196 3.20 -13.45 -5.93
CA LYS A 196 2.24 -13.88 -4.91
C LYS A 196 1.13 -12.86 -4.71
N ALA A 197 1.45 -11.58 -4.58
CA ALA A 197 0.47 -10.50 -4.40
C ALA A 197 -0.54 -10.42 -5.55
N ILE A 198 -0.12 -10.71 -6.79
CA ILE A 198 -1.01 -10.73 -7.96
C ILE A 198 -1.88 -11.99 -7.96
N ARG A 199 -1.31 -13.18 -7.64
CA ARG A 199 -2.06 -14.45 -7.63
C ARG A 199 -3.04 -14.55 -6.46
N GLU A 200 -2.64 -14.08 -5.30
CA GLU A 200 -3.37 -14.13 -4.03
C GLU A 200 -3.99 -12.78 -3.67
N TYR A 201 -4.34 -11.97 -4.68
CA TYR A 201 -4.89 -10.64 -4.46
C TYR A 201 -6.14 -10.66 -3.57
N ARG A 202 -7.00 -11.68 -3.69
CA ARG A 202 -8.21 -11.82 -2.86
C ARG A 202 -7.92 -11.98 -1.37
N ASP A 203 -6.81 -12.63 -1.02
CA ASP A 203 -6.40 -12.76 0.38
C ASP A 203 -5.84 -11.44 0.91
N THR A 204 -5.13 -10.71 0.05
CA THR A 204 -4.58 -9.38 0.34
C THR A 204 -5.68 -8.33 0.51
N GLU A 205 -6.77 -8.41 -0.28
CA GLU A 205 -7.95 -7.55 -0.18
C GLU A 205 -8.58 -7.60 1.22
N LYS A 206 -8.62 -8.78 1.84
CA LYS A 206 -9.13 -8.95 3.20
C LYS A 206 -8.27 -8.23 4.25
N VAL A 207 -6.96 -8.22 4.07
CA VAL A 207 -6.02 -7.49 4.95
C VAL A 207 -6.08 -5.98 4.67
N LEU A 208 -6.22 -5.55 3.41
CA LEU A 208 -6.38 -4.13 3.11
C LEU A 208 -7.67 -3.58 3.71
N SER A 209 -8.78 -4.31 3.59
CA SER A 209 -10.07 -3.89 4.14
C SER A 209 -10.07 -3.82 5.67
N SER A 210 -9.26 -4.61 6.38
CA SER A 210 -9.10 -4.47 7.83
C SER A 210 -8.29 -3.23 8.24
N ILE A 211 -7.40 -2.73 7.38
CA ILE A 211 -6.69 -1.46 7.60
C ILE A 211 -7.63 -0.26 7.37
N PHE A 212 -8.55 -0.37 6.40
CA PHE A 212 -9.60 0.63 6.16
C PHE A 212 -10.84 0.45 7.05
N TRP A 213 -10.73 -0.32 8.15
CA TRP A 213 -11.80 -0.48 9.14
C TRP A 213 -12.31 0.88 9.62
N PRO A 214 -13.63 1.06 9.82
CA PRO A 214 -14.20 2.34 10.22
C PRO A 214 -13.67 2.75 11.61
N TRP A 215 -12.68 3.64 11.60
CA TRP A 215 -11.99 4.17 12.77
C TRP A 215 -12.92 4.81 13.81
N GLN A 216 -14.14 5.19 13.42
CA GLN A 216 -15.18 5.67 14.33
C GLN A 216 -15.62 4.62 15.36
N ALA A 217 -15.52 3.32 15.04
CA ALA A 217 -15.83 2.22 15.95
C ALA A 217 -14.71 1.91 16.96
N ALA A 218 -13.57 2.63 16.89
CA ALA A 218 -12.44 2.45 17.80
C ALA A 218 -12.48 3.38 19.03
N PHE A 219 -13.51 4.23 19.14
CA PHE A 219 -13.67 5.16 20.25
C PHE A 219 -14.80 4.68 21.17
N ASP A 220 -14.51 4.49 22.46
CA ASP A 220 -15.52 4.28 23.49
C ASP A 220 -16.14 5.62 23.90
N TYR A 221 -17.47 5.69 23.89
CA TYR A 221 -18.22 6.85 24.38
C TYR A 221 -18.72 6.57 25.79
N GLU A 222 -18.48 7.48 26.74
CA GLU A 222 -19.08 7.41 28.07
C GLU A 222 -20.59 7.67 27.96
N ALA A 223 -21.39 6.59 27.94
CA ALA A 223 -22.83 6.68 28.02
C ALA A 223 -23.25 6.75 29.50
N SER A 224 -24.01 7.79 29.88
CA SER A 224 -24.64 7.88 31.20
C SER A 224 -25.84 6.91 31.26
N ALA A 225 -25.61 5.66 31.66
CA ALA A 225 -26.66 4.68 31.84
C ALA A 225 -27.32 4.81 33.23
N LEU A 226 -28.65 4.78 33.28
CA LEU A 226 -29.40 4.59 34.52
C LEU A 226 -29.40 3.09 34.84
N GLU A 227 -28.56 2.66 35.77
CA GLU A 227 -28.37 1.25 36.12
C GLU A 227 -29.03 0.92 37.48
N ALA A 228 -29.61 -0.28 37.58
CA ALA A 228 -30.05 -0.88 38.85
C ALA A 228 -29.49 -2.30 38.95
N THR A 229 -28.96 -2.65 40.12
CA THR A 229 -28.23 -3.91 40.32
C THR A 229 -28.87 -4.74 41.43
N ALA A 230 -29.08 -6.04 41.17
CA ALA A 230 -29.42 -7.03 42.19
C ALA A 230 -28.29 -8.07 42.30
N LYS A 231 -27.89 -8.37 43.53
CA LYS A 231 -26.91 -9.43 43.80
C LYS A 231 -27.62 -10.76 43.93
N LEU A 232 -27.01 -11.79 43.37
CA LEU A 232 -27.44 -13.18 43.48
C LEU A 232 -26.23 -14.07 43.71
N GLU A 233 -26.46 -15.21 44.35
CA GLU A 233 -25.43 -16.21 44.64
C GLU A 233 -25.71 -17.52 43.91
N ALA A 234 -24.67 -18.08 43.29
CA ALA A 234 -24.72 -19.38 42.65
C ALA A 234 -23.34 -20.04 42.71
N PRO A 235 -23.18 -21.27 43.24
CA PRO A 235 -24.21 -22.14 43.82
C PRO A 235 -24.70 -21.66 45.20
N CYS A 236 -25.85 -22.17 45.67
CA CYS A 236 -26.33 -21.87 47.01
C CYS A 236 -25.45 -22.55 48.06
N VAL A 237 -24.67 -21.78 48.85
CA VAL A 237 -23.93 -22.36 49.98
C VAL A 237 -24.85 -22.56 51.20
N ASP A 238 -25.64 -21.54 51.54
CA ASP A 238 -26.64 -21.56 52.61
C ASP A 238 -27.78 -20.57 52.30
N GLU A 239 -29.05 -20.96 52.45
CA GLU A 239 -30.21 -20.07 52.20
C GLU A 239 -30.20 -18.88 53.16
N GLN A 240 -29.64 -19.03 54.36
CA GLN A 240 -29.49 -17.92 55.31
C GLN A 240 -28.32 -16.98 54.98
N ALA A 241 -27.38 -17.40 54.13
CA ALA A 241 -26.24 -16.59 53.70
C ALA A 241 -26.48 -15.86 52.36
N ALA A 242 -27.59 -16.16 51.68
CA ALA A 242 -27.93 -15.56 50.40
C ALA A 242 -28.03 -14.02 50.49
N PRO A 243 -27.68 -13.28 49.41
CA PRO A 243 -27.81 -11.84 49.38
C PRO A 243 -29.24 -11.39 49.74
N PRO A 244 -29.39 -10.30 50.51
CA PRO A 244 -30.71 -9.79 50.87
C PRO A 244 -31.46 -9.35 49.60
N VAL A 245 -32.76 -9.63 49.57
CA VAL A 245 -33.63 -9.21 48.46
C VAL A 245 -33.67 -7.69 48.42
N ASN A 246 -33.39 -7.11 47.25
CA ASN A 246 -33.53 -5.69 47.02
C ASN A 246 -34.98 -5.23 47.27
N GLN A 247 -35.14 -4.05 47.86
CA GLN A 247 -36.46 -3.44 48.04
C GLN A 247 -36.70 -2.38 46.96
N PRO A 248 -37.91 -2.29 46.40
CA PRO A 248 -38.29 -1.19 45.51
C PRO A 248 -38.08 0.17 46.19
N LYS A 249 -37.39 1.08 45.52
CA LYS A 249 -37.26 2.47 45.95
C LYS A 249 -38.09 3.37 45.06
N GLU A 250 -38.81 4.30 45.66
CA GLU A 250 -39.63 5.27 44.93
C GLU A 250 -38.74 6.36 44.32
N GLY A 251 -38.90 6.64 43.02
CA GLY A 251 -38.15 7.67 42.30
C GLY A 251 -36.78 7.26 41.74
N GLU A 252 -36.28 6.06 42.05
CA GLU A 252 -35.02 5.49 41.52
C GLU A 252 -35.29 4.20 40.73
N PRO A 253 -34.46 3.85 39.73
CA PRO A 253 -34.56 2.57 39.06
C PRO A 253 -34.23 1.43 40.05
N TRP A 254 -35.05 0.39 40.06
CA TRP A 254 -34.89 -0.75 40.96
C TRP A 254 -35.15 -2.08 40.24
N ILE A 255 -34.49 -3.12 40.74
CA ILE A 255 -34.63 -4.50 40.27
C ILE A 255 -34.62 -5.44 41.48
N VAL A 256 -35.56 -6.39 41.47
CA VAL A 256 -35.77 -7.43 42.47
C VAL A 256 -35.70 -8.78 41.76
N VAL A 257 -34.84 -9.66 42.27
CA VAL A 257 -34.67 -11.03 41.78
C VAL A 257 -35.10 -11.98 42.87
N THR A 258 -35.91 -12.99 42.53
CA THR A 258 -36.38 -14.01 43.49
C THR A 258 -36.37 -15.39 42.83
N PRO A 259 -35.76 -16.41 43.46
CA PRO A 259 -34.91 -16.35 44.67
C PRO A 259 -33.58 -15.60 44.44
N THR A 260 -32.90 -15.15 45.52
CA THR A 260 -31.57 -14.50 45.44
C THR A 260 -30.41 -15.50 45.41
N CYS A 261 -30.71 -16.80 45.47
CA CYS A 261 -29.74 -17.86 45.32
C CYS A 261 -30.28 -18.96 44.40
N GLY A 262 -29.41 -19.61 43.62
CA GLY A 262 -29.82 -20.71 42.76
C GLY A 262 -28.66 -21.53 42.20
N GLU A 263 -29.01 -22.60 41.48
CA GLU A 263 -28.08 -23.46 40.76
C GLU A 263 -27.98 -23.03 39.29
N LEU A 264 -26.77 -23.05 38.74
CA LEU A 264 -26.53 -22.76 37.32
C LEU A 264 -27.00 -23.92 36.44
N SER A 265 -27.49 -23.61 35.24
CA SER A 265 -27.79 -24.63 34.24
C SER A 265 -26.50 -25.35 33.81
N THR A 266 -26.54 -26.67 33.74
CA THR A 266 -25.40 -27.49 33.32
C THR A 266 -25.65 -28.13 31.96
N ARG A 267 -24.58 -28.36 31.20
CA ARG A 267 -24.64 -29.06 29.92
C ARG A 267 -23.80 -30.31 30.01
N ASP A 268 -24.37 -31.46 29.67
CA ASP A 268 -23.64 -32.71 29.70
C ASP A 268 -22.67 -32.81 28.49
N THR A 269 -21.84 -33.86 28.49
CA THR A 269 -20.87 -34.15 27.41
C THR A 269 -21.54 -34.52 26.08
N LYS A 270 -22.86 -34.73 26.07
CA LYS A 270 -23.68 -35.00 24.87
C LYS A 270 -24.44 -33.75 24.40
N GLY A 271 -24.25 -32.61 25.06
CA GLY A 271 -24.86 -31.32 24.71
C GLY A 271 -26.28 -31.11 25.24
N HIS A 272 -26.81 -32.04 26.04
CA HIS A 272 -28.13 -31.91 26.67
C HIS A 272 -28.05 -30.87 27.81
N LEU A 273 -28.97 -29.91 27.78
CA LEU A 273 -29.05 -28.82 28.76
C LEU A 273 -30.00 -29.22 29.89
N THR A 274 -29.48 -29.23 31.12
CA THR A 274 -30.28 -29.36 32.34
C THR A 274 -30.45 -27.96 32.93
N TYR A 275 -31.69 -27.47 32.95
CA TYR A 275 -32.00 -26.16 33.51
C TYR A 275 -31.74 -26.12 35.02
N GLY A 276 -31.16 -25.01 35.49
CA GLY A 276 -30.94 -24.74 36.90
C GLY A 276 -32.17 -24.11 37.56
N THR A 277 -31.95 -23.29 38.59
CA THR A 277 -33.03 -22.62 39.32
C THR A 277 -33.71 -21.55 38.45
N LEU A 278 -35.05 -21.57 38.40
CA LEU A 278 -35.83 -20.53 37.72
C LEU A 278 -35.83 -19.24 38.56
N LEU A 279 -35.39 -18.14 37.96
CA LEU A 279 -35.35 -16.82 38.59
C LEU A 279 -36.49 -15.95 38.05
N THR A 280 -37.19 -15.27 38.96
CA THR A 280 -38.17 -14.24 38.63
C THR A 280 -37.56 -12.87 38.84
N ILE A 281 -37.50 -12.07 37.77
CA ILE A 281 -36.95 -10.71 37.81
C ILE A 281 -38.11 -9.72 37.68
N LYS A 282 -38.20 -8.77 38.60
CA LYS A 282 -39.14 -7.64 38.56
C LYS A 282 -38.35 -6.35 38.66
N GLY A 283 -38.71 -5.34 37.88
CA GLY A 283 -38.06 -4.03 37.94
C GLY A 283 -39.04 -2.90 37.69
N GLY A 284 -38.63 -1.68 38.04
CA GLY A 284 -39.42 -0.47 37.89
C GLY A 284 -38.57 0.79 38.08
N GLY A 285 -39.14 1.96 37.80
CA GLY A 285 -38.43 3.24 37.93
C GLY A 285 -37.47 3.58 36.78
N PHE A 286 -37.52 2.84 35.67
CA PHE A 286 -36.80 3.16 34.43
C PHE A 286 -37.56 4.17 33.58
N LYS A 287 -36.85 4.85 32.68
CA LYS A 287 -37.44 5.89 31.82
C LYS A 287 -38.38 5.26 30.77
N PRO A 288 -39.64 5.71 30.67
CA PRO A 288 -40.58 5.23 29.65
C PRO A 288 -40.06 5.48 28.22
N GLY A 289 -40.42 4.59 27.29
CA GLY A 289 -40.05 4.69 25.88
C GLY A 289 -38.59 4.35 25.54
N LEU A 290 -37.77 3.96 26.53
CA LEU A 290 -36.43 3.40 26.30
C LEU A 290 -36.40 1.91 26.68
N PRO A 291 -35.80 1.04 25.86
CA PRO A 291 -35.65 -0.37 26.21
C PRO A 291 -34.65 -0.53 27.36
N VAL A 292 -34.99 -1.40 28.32
CA VAL A 292 -34.08 -1.78 29.41
C VAL A 292 -33.32 -3.03 29.00
N LYS A 293 -31.99 -2.94 29.01
CA LYS A 293 -31.10 -4.07 28.72
C LYS A 293 -30.75 -4.81 30.00
N LEU A 294 -31.02 -6.10 30.05
CA LEU A 294 -30.60 -6.97 31.15
C LEU A 294 -29.20 -7.52 30.88
N GLU A 295 -28.23 -7.14 31.72
CA GLU A 295 -26.86 -7.67 31.69
C GLU A 295 -26.52 -8.38 33.00
N TRP A 296 -25.71 -9.42 32.90
CA TRP A 296 -25.21 -10.20 34.03
C TRP A 296 -23.74 -9.90 34.23
N GLU A 297 -23.30 -9.77 35.47
CA GLU A 297 -21.90 -9.51 35.81
C GLU A 297 -21.37 -10.67 36.67
N ASP A 298 -20.22 -11.22 36.29
CA ASP A 298 -19.54 -12.24 37.10
C ASP A 298 -18.75 -11.60 38.26
N PRO A 299 -18.26 -12.39 39.25
CA PRO A 299 -17.51 -11.83 40.38
C PRO A 299 -16.16 -11.17 40.02
N ILE A 300 -15.68 -11.35 38.78
CA ILE A 300 -14.44 -10.74 38.28
C ILE A 300 -14.71 -9.52 37.37
N GLY A 301 -15.97 -9.11 37.24
CA GLY A 301 -16.40 -7.88 36.56
C GLY A 301 -16.72 -8.03 35.07
N ASN A 302 -16.79 -9.25 34.53
CA ASN A 302 -17.18 -9.44 33.14
C ASN A 302 -18.71 -9.35 32.99
N ARG A 303 -19.16 -8.42 32.13
CA ARG A 303 -20.57 -8.28 31.75
C ARG A 303 -20.92 -9.18 30.57
N PHE A 304 -22.03 -9.90 30.64
CA PHE A 304 -22.50 -10.80 29.59
C PHE A 304 -24.04 -10.91 29.54
N THR A 305 -24.57 -11.33 28.39
CA THR A 305 -25.98 -11.65 28.20
C THR A 305 -26.14 -13.17 28.01
N PRO A 306 -26.95 -13.87 28.84
CA PRO A 306 -27.23 -15.29 28.67
C PRO A 306 -27.82 -15.56 27.29
N ARG A 307 -27.35 -16.62 26.62
CA ARG A 307 -27.86 -16.99 25.30
C ARG A 307 -28.97 -18.02 25.44
N GLY A 308 -30.14 -17.72 24.87
CA GLY A 308 -31.21 -18.70 24.67
C GLY A 308 -32.23 -18.85 25.81
N VAL A 309 -32.31 -17.89 26.74
CA VAL A 309 -33.31 -17.90 27.83
C VAL A 309 -33.84 -16.47 28.07
N GLY A 310 -35.12 -16.24 27.75
CA GLY A 310 -35.81 -14.96 27.99
C GLY A 310 -35.40 -13.83 27.05
N ASP A 311 -36.19 -12.75 27.05
CA ASP A 311 -35.87 -11.52 26.32
C ASP A 311 -34.85 -10.69 27.13
N THR A 312 -33.76 -10.27 26.48
CA THR A 312 -32.71 -9.46 27.12
C THR A 312 -32.95 -7.95 26.98
N GLU A 313 -33.87 -7.56 26.11
CA GLU A 313 -34.32 -6.18 25.91
C GLU A 313 -35.80 -6.10 26.24
N ILE A 314 -36.12 -5.43 27.35
CA ILE A 314 -37.48 -5.32 27.88
C ILE A 314 -38.01 -3.93 27.53
N PRO A 315 -39.06 -3.80 26.70
CA PRO A 315 -39.68 -2.51 26.44
C PRO A 315 -40.34 -2.01 27.73
N VAL A 316 -40.04 -0.78 28.12
CA VAL A 316 -40.75 -0.10 29.21
C VAL A 316 -41.99 0.55 28.61
N GLY A 317 -43.16 0.08 29.04
CA GLY A 317 -44.43 0.68 28.62
C GLY A 317 -44.52 2.16 28.99
N ASP A 318 -45.34 2.89 28.23
CA ASP A 318 -45.64 4.31 28.48
C ASP A 318 -46.34 4.55 29.82
#